data_AF-C9RR79-F1
#
_entry.id   AF-C9RR79-F1
#
_cell.length_a   1.000
_cell.length_b   1.000
_cell.length_c   1.000
_cell.angle_alpha   90.00
_cell.angle_beta   90.00
_cell.angle_gamma   90.00
#
_symmetry.space_group_name_H-M   'P 1'
#
loop_
_entity.id
_entity.type
_entity.pdbx_description
1 polymer ?
#
loop_
_entity_poly.entity_id
_entity_poly.type
_entity_poly.pdbx_seq_one_letter_code
_entity_poly.pdbx_strand_id
1 'polypeptide(L)'
;MSRKLSVLRVGFFLDGYTLKKVNEYYLRHHRYHSRLDFKALKGWVRDYAMRLFGHDGCPIEIESHYYHPYVRFEDRAESPVDSGMDRFEKQLALAGFEVHYNSAENAKRMGPNLQLIEDASLCAYYRRIDALVLLSTQGQYSTLPERLKREGIPTLLLGWNFEYLKGDTPVYWKTDSCLREQSGYYVAMEEVAEMYPPKRFAEKNLFMLPYNPQPANSNIWRAYLQKIMASLDESPACKPDYKKSPAVAGLG
;
A
#
# COMPACT_ATOMS: atom_id res chain seq x y z
N MET A 1 15.43 -13.81 -30.76
CA MET A 1 16.23 -12.61 -30.42
C MET A 1 15.53 -11.86 -29.31
N SER A 2 16.14 -11.77 -28.12
CA SER A 2 15.56 -11.05 -26.98
C SER A 2 15.64 -9.55 -27.24
N ARG A 3 14.49 -8.88 -27.30
CA ARG A 3 14.41 -7.43 -27.49
C ARG A 3 14.90 -6.80 -26.18
N LYS A 4 16.08 -6.16 -26.19
CA LYS A 4 16.51 -5.35 -25.04
C LYS A 4 15.46 -4.26 -24.81
N LEU A 5 14.79 -4.29 -23.66
CA LEU A 5 13.78 -3.32 -23.29
C LEU A 5 14.46 -1.99 -23.00
N SER A 6 14.06 -0.92 -23.70
CA SER A 6 14.58 0.43 -23.41
C SER A 6 14.12 0.96 -22.06
N VAL A 7 12.98 0.47 -21.57
CA VAL A 7 12.39 0.70 -20.25
C VAL A 7 11.69 -0.59 -19.85
N LEU A 8 11.87 -1.06 -18.62
CA LEU A 8 11.11 -2.18 -18.08
C LEU A 8 9.81 -1.66 -17.45
N ARG A 9 8.66 -1.98 -18.05
CA ARG A 9 7.35 -1.59 -17.53
C ARG A 9 6.75 -2.71 -16.71
N VAL A 10 6.48 -2.46 -15.44
CA VAL A 10 5.95 -3.45 -14.51
C VAL A 10 4.57 -3.03 -14.03
N GLY A 11 3.60 -3.91 -14.18
CA GLY A 11 2.29 -3.75 -13.56
C GLY A 11 2.27 -4.43 -12.20
N PHE A 12 2.00 -3.70 -11.12
CA PHE A 12 1.92 -4.23 -9.75
C PHE A 12 0.48 -4.24 -9.24
N PHE A 13 -0.10 -5.42 -9.13
CA PHE A 13 -1.52 -5.63 -8.82
C PHE A 13 -1.66 -6.26 -7.42
N LEU A 14 -2.37 -5.57 -6.52
CA LEU A 14 -2.58 -5.99 -5.14
C LEU A 14 -4.01 -6.48 -4.95
N ASP A 15 -4.13 -7.74 -4.56
CA ASP A 15 -5.38 -8.28 -4.05
C ASP A 15 -5.63 -7.78 -2.62
N GLY A 16 -6.65 -6.94 -2.47
CA GLY A 16 -7.03 -6.39 -1.18
C GLY A 16 -7.58 -7.40 -0.18
N TYR A 17 -8.10 -8.53 -0.63
CA TYR A 17 -8.55 -9.61 0.26
C TYR A 17 -7.36 -10.29 0.92
N THR A 18 -6.34 -10.70 0.15
CA THR A 18 -5.08 -11.20 0.69
C THR A 18 -4.40 -10.15 1.58
N LEU A 19 -4.26 -8.91 1.10
CA LEU A 19 -3.54 -7.87 1.85
C LEU A 19 -4.19 -7.58 3.21
N LYS A 20 -5.52 -7.57 3.30
CA LYS A 20 -6.25 -7.41 4.56
C LYS A 20 -5.85 -8.50 5.57
N LYS A 21 -5.77 -9.76 5.13
CA LYS A 21 -5.38 -10.91 5.97
C LYS A 21 -3.93 -10.88 6.39
N VAL A 22 -3.04 -10.53 5.47
CA VAL A 22 -1.60 -10.37 5.73
C VAL A 22 -1.36 -9.25 6.75
N ASN A 23 -1.99 -8.09 6.58
CA ASN A 23 -1.86 -6.98 7.53
C ASN A 23 -2.46 -7.30 8.90
N GLU A 24 -3.57 -8.04 8.96
CA GLU A 24 -4.14 -8.53 10.22
C GLU A 24 -3.16 -9.47 10.93
N TYR A 25 -2.58 -10.41 10.20
CA TYR A 25 -1.58 -11.35 10.72
C TYR A 25 -0.35 -10.62 11.28
N TYR A 26 0.28 -9.74 10.50
CA TYR A 26 1.49 -9.06 10.96
C TYR A 26 1.26 -8.12 12.15
N LEU A 27 0.08 -7.51 12.23
CA LEU A 27 -0.25 -6.61 13.32
C LEU A 27 -0.56 -7.38 14.62
N ARG A 28 -1.27 -8.51 14.54
CA ARG A 28 -1.82 -9.19 15.72
C ARG A 28 -1.02 -10.41 16.18
N HIS A 29 -0.40 -11.13 15.25
CA HIS A 29 0.12 -12.47 15.50
C HIS A 29 1.63 -12.58 15.25
N HIS A 30 2.18 -11.75 14.36
CA HIS A 30 3.61 -11.74 14.09
C HIS A 30 4.40 -10.98 15.14
N ARG A 31 5.64 -11.42 15.41
CA ARG A 31 6.57 -10.83 16.39
C ARG A 31 6.87 -9.34 16.22
N TYR A 32 6.64 -8.80 15.02
CA TYR A 32 6.93 -7.40 14.71
C TYR A 32 5.77 -6.46 15.04
N HIS A 33 4.54 -6.96 15.18
CA HIS A 33 3.34 -6.16 15.47
C HIS A 33 3.24 -4.88 14.64
N SER A 34 3.59 -4.97 13.35
CA SER A 34 3.63 -3.82 12.45
C SER A 34 3.00 -4.14 11.10
N ARG A 35 2.43 -3.13 10.45
CA ARG A 35 1.83 -3.25 9.13
C ARG A 35 2.89 -3.12 8.04
N LEU A 36 2.61 -3.68 6.86
CA LEU A 36 3.45 -3.46 5.68
C LEU A 36 3.44 -1.98 5.31
N ASP A 37 4.60 -1.45 4.92
CA ASP A 37 4.72 -0.13 4.33
C ASP A 37 4.60 -0.25 2.81
N PHE A 38 3.59 0.38 2.21
CA PHE A 38 3.32 0.28 0.78
C PHE A 38 4.39 0.90 -0.10
N LYS A 39 5.03 1.99 0.36
CA LYS A 39 6.14 2.61 -0.36
C LYS A 39 7.35 1.70 -0.33
N ALA A 40 7.60 1.08 0.83
CA ALA A 40 8.72 0.18 1.00
C ALA A 40 8.51 -1.14 0.23
N LEU A 41 7.30 -1.70 0.24
CA LEU A 41 6.89 -2.85 -0.56
C LEU A 41 7.05 -2.57 -2.06
N LYS A 42 6.53 -1.46 -2.56
CA LYS A 42 6.70 -1.05 -3.96
C LYS A 42 8.18 -0.86 -4.32
N GLY A 43 8.97 -0.28 -3.41
CA GLY A 43 10.41 -0.16 -3.56
C GLY A 43 11.14 -1.50 -3.62
N TRP A 44 10.74 -2.46 -2.81
CA TRP A 44 11.27 -3.82 -2.84
C TRP A 44 10.91 -4.52 -4.16
N VAL A 45 9.66 -4.41 -4.60
CA VAL A 45 9.18 -4.97 -5.88
C VAL A 45 9.97 -4.38 -7.04
N ARG A 46 10.23 -3.07 -7.05
CA ARG A 46 11.06 -2.41 -8.05
C ARG A 46 12.45 -3.03 -8.14
N ASP A 47 13.12 -3.16 -7.00
CA ASP A 47 14.49 -3.69 -6.95
C ASP A 47 14.55 -5.17 -7.32
N TYR A 48 13.51 -5.95 -6.98
CA TYR A 48 13.44 -7.38 -7.30
C TYR A 48 13.08 -7.63 -8.77
N ALA A 49 12.08 -6.91 -9.29
CA ALA A 49 11.68 -6.99 -10.69
C ALA A 49 12.80 -6.54 -11.63
N MET A 50 13.55 -5.49 -11.28
CA MET A 50 14.73 -5.07 -12.05
C MET A 50 15.79 -6.17 -12.12
N ARG A 51 16.07 -6.85 -10.99
CA ARG A 51 17.02 -7.97 -10.96
C ARG A 51 16.56 -9.17 -11.78
N LEU A 52 15.25 -9.40 -11.83
CA LEU A 52 14.68 -10.59 -12.44
C LEU A 52 14.43 -10.44 -13.95
N PHE A 53 13.95 -9.27 -14.37
CA PHE A 53 13.48 -9.01 -15.73
C PHE A 53 14.25 -7.92 -16.47
N GLY A 54 15.00 -7.09 -15.72
CA GLY A 54 15.72 -5.95 -16.26
C GLY A 54 17.12 -6.30 -16.75
N HIS A 55 17.87 -5.25 -17.07
CA HIS A 55 19.30 -5.31 -17.37
C HIS A 55 19.98 -4.03 -16.88
N ASP A 56 21.30 -4.05 -16.82
CA ASP A 56 22.10 -2.90 -16.39
C ASP A 56 21.77 -1.64 -17.21
N GLY A 57 21.52 -0.54 -16.51
CA GLY A 57 21.17 0.76 -17.10
C GLY A 57 19.74 0.87 -17.65
N CYS A 58 18.90 -0.18 -17.54
CA CYS A 58 17.49 -0.11 -17.91
C CYS A 58 16.71 0.68 -16.83
N PRO A 59 15.96 1.74 -17.17
CA PRO A 59 15.00 2.33 -16.24
C PRO A 59 13.80 1.41 -16.02
N ILE A 60 13.14 1.51 -14.86
CA ILE A 60 11.93 0.76 -14.51
C ILE A 60 10.77 1.70 -14.19
N GLU A 61 9.63 1.44 -14.80
CA GLU A 61 8.36 2.10 -14.52
C GLU A 61 7.42 1.12 -13.84
N ILE A 62 6.76 1.55 -12.76
CA ILE A 62 5.81 0.70 -12.04
C ILE A 62 4.45 1.38 -11.96
N GLU A 63 3.49 0.82 -12.70
CA GLU A 63 2.07 1.10 -12.53
C GLU A 63 1.55 0.25 -11.39
N SER A 64 0.77 0.82 -10.46
CA SER A 64 0.42 0.12 -9.22
C SER A 64 -1.06 0.27 -8.92
N HIS A 65 -1.74 -0.86 -8.77
CA HIS A 65 -3.18 -0.91 -8.60
C HIS A 65 -3.53 -1.78 -7.39
N TYR A 66 -4.46 -1.30 -6.58
CA TYR A 66 -4.99 -1.97 -5.41
C TYR A 66 -6.47 -2.26 -5.61
N TYR A 67 -6.86 -3.54 -5.49
CA TYR A 67 -8.23 -3.97 -5.71
C TYR A 67 -8.89 -4.29 -4.39
N HIS A 68 -9.72 -3.35 -3.94
CA HIS A 68 -10.44 -3.46 -2.68
C HIS A 68 -11.57 -4.50 -2.81
N PRO A 69 -11.73 -5.44 -1.85
CA PRO A 69 -12.71 -6.53 -1.97
C PRO A 69 -14.16 -6.08 -1.79
N TYR A 70 -14.39 -4.89 -1.23
CA TYR A 70 -15.73 -4.36 -0.95
C TYR A 70 -16.04 -3.13 -1.81
N VAL A 71 -17.34 -2.83 -1.95
CA VAL A 71 -17.83 -1.58 -2.53
C VAL A 71 -17.31 -0.37 -1.78
N ARG A 72 -17.18 0.75 -2.50
CA ARG A 72 -17.00 2.05 -1.87
C ARG A 72 -18.31 2.44 -1.21
N PHE A 73 -18.27 2.76 0.08
CA PHE A 73 -19.43 3.30 0.78
C PHE A 73 -19.41 4.83 0.58
N GLU A 74 -20.03 5.32 -0.48
CA GLU A 74 -20.12 6.76 -0.76
C GLU A 74 -21.25 7.46 0.03
N ASP A 75 -22.15 6.70 0.68
CA ASP A 75 -23.43 7.23 1.20
C ASP A 75 -23.55 7.34 2.73
N ARG A 76 -22.46 7.28 3.51
CA ARG A 76 -22.54 7.68 4.92
C ARG A 76 -22.11 9.13 5.04
N ALA A 77 -23.12 10.01 5.09
CA ALA A 77 -23.01 11.41 5.50
C ALA A 77 -21.84 11.62 6.44
N GLU A 78 -20.90 12.45 6.00
CA GLU A 78 -19.73 12.98 6.73
C GLU A 78 -19.63 12.44 8.15
N SER A 79 -19.01 11.27 8.30
CA SER A 79 -18.51 10.89 9.61
C SER A 79 -17.42 11.92 9.93
N PRO A 80 -17.56 12.74 10.99
CA PRO A 80 -16.57 13.78 11.31
C PRO A 80 -15.24 13.19 11.81
N VAL A 81 -15.09 11.87 11.76
CA VAL A 81 -13.92 11.11 12.18
C VAL A 81 -13.27 10.53 10.92
N ASP A 82 -12.07 11.01 10.61
CA ASP A 82 -11.11 10.43 9.66
C ASP A 82 -11.07 8.91 9.88
N SER A 83 -11.82 8.19 9.05
CA SER A 83 -12.08 6.78 9.30
C SER A 83 -10.80 5.98 9.04
N GLY A 84 -10.67 4.81 9.67
CA GLY A 84 -9.52 3.94 9.41
C GLY A 84 -9.34 3.60 7.92
N MET A 85 -10.43 3.65 7.14
CA MET A 85 -10.44 3.44 5.70
C MET A 85 -9.83 4.62 4.94
N ASP A 86 -10.23 5.86 5.27
CA ASP A 86 -9.67 7.06 4.65
C ASP A 86 -8.16 7.17 4.86
N ARG A 87 -7.68 6.80 6.06
CA ARG A 87 -6.24 6.73 6.36
C ARG A 87 -5.53 5.70 5.50
N PHE A 88 -6.13 4.53 5.31
CA PHE A 88 -5.56 3.45 4.52
C PHE A 88 -5.47 3.83 3.03
N GLU A 89 -6.52 4.43 2.49
CA GLU A 89 -6.54 4.94 1.12
C GLU A 89 -5.52 6.06 0.91
N LYS A 90 -5.41 6.99 1.86
CA LYS A 90 -4.34 8.02 1.84
C LYS A 90 -2.96 7.39 1.81
N GLN A 91 -2.70 6.32 2.58
CA GLN A 91 -1.42 5.62 2.55
C GLN A 91 -1.14 4.96 1.19
N LEU A 92 -2.14 4.35 0.57
CA LEU A 92 -2.05 3.77 -0.77
C LEU A 92 -1.78 4.85 -1.83
N ALA A 93 -2.54 5.95 -1.80
CA ALA A 93 -2.38 7.08 -2.72
C ALA A 93 -1.00 7.73 -2.59
N LEU A 94 -0.50 7.94 -1.37
CA LEU A 94 0.84 8.47 -1.11
C LEU A 94 1.95 7.52 -1.59
N ALA A 95 1.70 6.21 -1.63
CA ALA A 95 2.59 5.22 -2.22
C ALA A 95 2.41 5.07 -3.75
N GLY A 96 1.48 5.83 -4.34
CA GLY A 96 1.19 5.86 -5.77
C GLY A 96 0.43 4.63 -6.26
N PHE A 97 -0.49 4.10 -5.45
CA PHE A 97 -1.45 3.08 -5.86
C PHE A 97 -2.77 3.72 -6.28
N GLU A 98 -3.27 3.28 -7.42
CA GLU A 98 -4.67 3.51 -7.82
C GLU A 98 -5.58 2.52 -7.11
N VAL A 99 -6.72 2.98 -6.58
CA VAL A 99 -7.65 2.17 -5.79
C VAL A 99 -8.88 1.82 -6.62
N HIS A 100 -9.14 0.52 -6.77
CA HIS A 100 -10.26 -0.06 -7.51
C HIS A 100 -11.21 -0.75 -6.53
N TYR A 101 -12.44 -0.26 -6.39
CA TYR A 101 -13.44 -0.90 -5.52
C TYR A 101 -14.22 -1.98 -6.25
N ASN A 102 -14.71 -2.95 -5.50
CA ASN A 102 -15.54 -4.00 -6.06
C ASN A 102 -16.92 -3.46 -6.44
N SER A 103 -17.53 -4.02 -7.48
CA SER A 103 -18.91 -3.68 -7.85
C SER A 103 -19.90 -4.22 -6.81
N ALA A 104 -21.07 -3.58 -6.66
CA ALA A 104 -22.09 -4.02 -5.69
C ALA A 104 -22.60 -5.45 -5.93
N GLU A 105 -22.61 -5.88 -7.19
CA GLU A 105 -22.98 -7.24 -7.58
C GLU A 105 -21.95 -8.27 -7.11
N ASN A 106 -20.66 -7.95 -7.29
CA ASN A 106 -19.56 -8.84 -6.97
C ASN A 106 -19.18 -8.80 -5.48
N ALA A 107 -19.35 -7.67 -4.79
CA ALA A 107 -19.04 -7.52 -3.37
C ALA A 107 -19.96 -8.35 -2.45
N LYS A 108 -21.15 -8.74 -2.92
CA LYS A 108 -22.02 -9.69 -2.20
C LYS A 108 -21.38 -11.07 -2.06
N ARG A 109 -20.49 -11.44 -2.99
CA ARG A 109 -19.71 -12.67 -2.90
C ARG A 109 -18.50 -12.37 -2.01
N MET A 110 -18.42 -13.03 -0.86
CA MET A 110 -17.22 -12.94 -0.02
C MET A 110 -16.01 -13.45 -0.81
N GLY A 111 -15.05 -12.59 -1.12
CA GLY A 111 -13.89 -12.98 -1.89
C GLY A 111 -13.06 -11.81 -2.42
N PRO A 112 -12.04 -12.13 -3.22
CA PRO A 112 -11.22 -11.13 -3.89
C PRO A 112 -11.99 -10.35 -4.96
N ASN A 113 -11.54 -9.14 -5.27
CA ASN A 113 -12.09 -8.36 -6.38
C ASN A 113 -11.52 -8.88 -7.71
N LEU A 114 -12.39 -9.52 -8.51
CA LEU A 114 -12.01 -10.18 -9.76
C LEU A 114 -11.81 -9.23 -10.94
N GLN A 115 -12.19 -7.95 -10.80
CA GLN A 115 -11.88 -6.91 -11.79
C GLN A 115 -10.36 -6.84 -12.06
N LEU A 116 -9.54 -7.19 -11.07
CA LEU A 116 -8.09 -7.34 -11.20
C LEU A 116 -7.69 -8.18 -12.41
N ILE A 117 -8.38 -9.30 -12.67
CA ILE A 117 -8.05 -10.19 -13.80
C ILE A 117 -8.26 -9.47 -15.13
N GLU A 118 -9.37 -8.74 -15.25
CA GLU A 118 -9.75 -8.03 -16.47
C GLU A 118 -8.77 -6.89 -16.75
N ASP A 119 -8.52 -6.04 -15.75
CA ASP A 119 -7.63 -4.89 -15.88
C ASP A 119 -6.17 -5.30 -16.14
N ALA A 120 -5.68 -6.34 -15.45
CA ALA A 120 -4.35 -6.90 -15.71
C ALA A 120 -4.23 -7.46 -17.13
N SER A 121 -5.26 -8.16 -17.60
CA SER A 121 -5.30 -8.72 -18.96
C SER A 121 -5.34 -7.61 -20.02
N LEU A 122 -6.08 -6.52 -19.78
CA LEU A 122 -6.13 -5.37 -20.67
C LEU A 122 -4.78 -4.64 -20.71
N CYS A 123 -4.15 -4.41 -19.56
CA CYS A 123 -2.82 -3.80 -19.50
C CYS A 123 -1.78 -4.61 -20.31
N ALA A 124 -1.86 -5.93 -20.23
CA ALA A 124 -1.07 -6.86 -21.01
C ALA A 124 -1.37 -6.78 -22.52
N TYR A 125 -2.64 -6.83 -22.91
CA TYR A 125 -3.07 -6.83 -24.31
C TYR A 125 -2.68 -5.53 -25.04
N TYR A 126 -2.86 -4.39 -24.37
CA TYR A 126 -2.42 -3.08 -24.88
C TYR A 126 -0.90 -2.87 -24.77
N ARG A 127 -0.13 -3.91 -24.41
CA ARG A 127 1.34 -3.91 -24.26
C ARG A 127 1.84 -2.74 -23.38
N ARG A 128 1.08 -2.41 -22.33
CA ARG A 128 1.45 -1.35 -21.37
C ARG A 128 2.51 -1.85 -20.38
N ILE A 129 2.63 -3.16 -20.20
CA ILE A 129 3.56 -3.78 -19.26
C ILE A 129 4.36 -4.91 -19.94
N ASP A 130 5.60 -5.08 -19.50
CA ASP A 130 6.51 -6.15 -19.91
C ASP A 130 6.52 -7.31 -18.90
N ALA A 131 6.23 -7.04 -17.64
CA ALA A 131 6.09 -8.04 -16.57
C ALA A 131 4.94 -7.66 -15.63
N LEU A 132 4.29 -8.68 -15.06
CA LEU A 132 3.26 -8.50 -14.05
C LEU A 132 3.74 -9.00 -12.69
N VAL A 133 3.55 -8.20 -11.65
CA VAL A 133 3.72 -8.58 -10.26
C VAL A 133 2.34 -8.68 -9.63
N LEU A 134 1.97 -9.89 -9.19
CA LEU A 134 0.71 -10.16 -8.51
C LEU A 134 0.98 -10.40 -7.03
N LEU A 135 0.37 -9.60 -6.16
CA LEU A 135 0.31 -9.90 -4.73
C LEU A 135 -1.04 -10.54 -4.42
N SER A 136 -1.05 -11.85 -4.22
CA SER A 136 -2.25 -12.58 -3.81
C SER A 136 -1.90 -13.97 -3.28
N THR A 137 -2.83 -14.55 -2.54
CA THR A 137 -2.84 -15.96 -2.14
C THR A 137 -4.06 -16.72 -2.67
N GLN A 138 -4.90 -16.06 -3.46
CA GLN A 138 -6.24 -16.53 -3.83
C GLN A 138 -6.23 -17.32 -5.14
N GLY A 139 -6.65 -18.58 -5.10
CA GLY A 139 -6.71 -19.48 -6.27
C GLY A 139 -7.63 -19.00 -7.39
N GLN A 140 -8.55 -18.07 -7.11
CA GLN A 140 -9.42 -17.43 -8.10
C GLN A 140 -8.63 -16.70 -9.20
N TYR A 141 -7.39 -16.30 -8.93
CA TYR A 141 -6.51 -15.65 -9.90
C TYR A 141 -5.66 -16.62 -10.73
N SER A 142 -5.78 -17.94 -10.54
CA SER A 142 -4.91 -18.94 -11.18
C SER A 142 -4.92 -18.91 -12.71
N THR A 143 -6.03 -18.45 -13.32
CA THR A 143 -6.15 -18.31 -14.77
C THR A 143 -5.37 -17.11 -15.34
N LEU A 144 -5.03 -16.12 -14.52
CA LEU A 144 -4.37 -14.90 -14.98
C LEU A 144 -2.92 -15.16 -15.43
N PRO A 145 -2.03 -15.78 -14.62
CA PRO A 145 -0.67 -16.09 -15.08
C PRO A 145 -0.63 -16.95 -16.34
N GLU A 146 -1.54 -17.91 -16.46
CA GLU A 146 -1.62 -18.79 -17.64
C GLU A 146 -1.96 -18.00 -18.92
N ARG A 147 -2.91 -17.06 -18.83
CA ARG A 147 -3.26 -16.16 -19.95
C ARG A 147 -2.10 -15.25 -20.32
N LEU A 148 -1.46 -14.61 -19.33
CA LEU A 148 -0.35 -13.69 -19.56
C LEU A 148 0.88 -14.39 -20.16
N LYS A 149 1.12 -15.64 -19.75
CA LYS A 149 2.19 -16.47 -20.31
C LYS A 149 2.02 -16.68 -21.82
N ARG A 150 0.79 -16.84 -22.31
CA ARG A 150 0.50 -16.95 -23.76
C ARG A 150 0.81 -15.66 -24.53
N GLU A 151 0.65 -14.51 -23.87
CA GLU A 151 1.00 -13.19 -24.42
C GLU A 151 2.50 -12.85 -24.28
N GLY A 152 3.28 -13.73 -23.64
CA GLY A 152 4.71 -13.56 -23.41
C GLY A 152 5.04 -12.64 -22.23
N ILE A 153 4.10 -12.40 -21.32
CA ILE A 153 4.28 -11.55 -20.14
C ILE A 153 4.53 -12.45 -18.92
N PRO A 154 5.76 -12.50 -18.37
CA PRO A 154 6.04 -13.26 -17.17
C PRO A 154 5.30 -12.68 -15.97
N THR A 155 4.82 -13.57 -15.10
CA THR A 155 4.16 -13.21 -13.85
C THR A 155 5.03 -13.57 -12.66
N LEU A 156 5.31 -12.59 -11.80
CA LEU A 156 5.90 -12.76 -10.48
C LEU A 156 4.79 -12.73 -9.42
N LEU A 157 4.59 -13.86 -8.74
CA LEU A 157 3.64 -13.99 -7.64
C LEU A 157 4.32 -13.73 -6.29
N LEU A 158 3.76 -12.79 -5.53
CA LEU A 158 4.08 -12.53 -4.14
C LEU A 158 2.99 -13.16 -3.27
N GLY A 159 3.34 -14.24 -2.58
CA GLY A 159 2.43 -15.00 -1.74
C GLY A 159 2.85 -15.01 -0.28
N TRP A 160 1.96 -15.49 0.57
CA TRP A 160 2.20 -15.69 2.00
C TRP A 160 1.77 -17.09 2.43
N ASN A 161 2.56 -17.69 3.31
CA ASN A 161 2.13 -18.83 4.12
C ASN A 161 2.40 -18.51 5.59
N PHE A 162 1.37 -18.63 6.44
CA PHE A 162 1.52 -18.45 7.88
C PHE A 162 0.49 -19.25 8.66
N GLU A 163 0.85 -19.55 9.90
CA GLU A 163 0.01 -20.20 10.89
C GLU A 163 -0.04 -19.32 12.15
N TYR A 164 -1.22 -19.23 12.75
CA TYR A 164 -1.40 -18.55 14.04
C TYR A 164 -2.62 -19.09 14.79
N LEU A 165 -2.65 -18.86 16.09
CA LEU A 165 -3.81 -19.15 16.92
C LEU A 165 -4.76 -17.95 16.96
N LYS A 166 -6.03 -18.19 16.69
CA LYS A 166 -7.11 -17.22 16.88
C LYS A 166 -7.98 -17.69 18.05
N GLY A 167 -7.66 -17.23 19.26
CA GLY A 167 -8.12 -17.89 20.49
C GLY A 167 -7.48 -19.27 20.56
N ASP A 168 -8.28 -20.32 20.67
CA ASP A 168 -7.79 -21.71 20.71
C ASP A 168 -7.82 -22.41 19.34
N THR A 169 -8.25 -21.72 18.28
CA THR A 169 -8.36 -22.33 16.94
C THR A 169 -7.11 -22.03 16.12
N PRO A 170 -6.38 -23.05 15.62
CA PRO A 170 -5.29 -22.85 14.68
C PRO A 170 -5.84 -22.41 13.32
N VAL A 171 -5.28 -21.33 12.79
CA VAL A 171 -5.60 -20.78 11.49
C VAL A 171 -4.39 -20.96 10.58
N TYR A 172 -4.62 -21.65 9.47
CA TYR A 172 -3.63 -21.85 8.42
C TYR A 172 -3.99 -20.98 7.21
N TRP A 173 -3.05 -20.15 6.79
CA TRP A 173 -3.16 -19.37 5.56
C TRP A 173 -2.05 -19.78 4.62
N LYS A 174 -2.40 -20.15 3.39
CA LYS A 174 -1.42 -20.58 2.38
C LYS A 174 -1.76 -19.96 1.04
N THR A 175 -0.72 -19.75 0.25
CA THR A 175 -0.86 -19.40 -1.17
C THR A 175 -1.39 -20.61 -1.92
N ASP A 176 -2.43 -20.39 -2.73
CA ASP A 176 -3.00 -21.44 -3.57
C ASP A 176 -1.94 -22.10 -4.48
N SER A 177 -1.92 -23.43 -4.51
CA SER A 177 -0.91 -24.18 -5.24
C SER A 177 -1.03 -24.02 -6.74
N CYS A 178 -2.26 -23.97 -7.28
CA CYS A 178 -2.49 -23.80 -8.70
C CYS A 178 -2.02 -22.42 -9.16
N LEU A 179 -2.38 -21.35 -8.43
CA LEU A 179 -1.88 -20.00 -8.70
C LEU A 179 -0.34 -19.96 -8.71
N ARG A 180 0.29 -20.62 -7.74
CA ARG A 180 1.75 -20.69 -7.64
C ARG A 180 2.37 -21.43 -8.83
N GLU A 181 1.82 -22.57 -9.22
CA GLU A 181 2.32 -23.40 -10.32
C GLU A 181 2.17 -22.73 -11.70
N GLN A 182 1.09 -21.97 -11.90
CA GLN A 182 0.89 -21.24 -13.15
C GLN A 182 1.74 -19.96 -13.25
N SER A 183 2.19 -19.43 -12.12
CA SER A 183 3.05 -18.25 -12.07
C SER A 183 4.46 -18.55 -12.57
N GLY A 184 5.06 -17.63 -13.33
CA GLY A 184 6.42 -17.81 -13.84
C GLY A 184 7.48 -17.78 -12.74
N TYR A 185 7.23 -16.97 -11.71
CA TYR A 185 8.09 -16.82 -10.55
C TYR A 185 7.24 -16.70 -9.29
N TYR A 186 7.74 -17.20 -8.17
CA TYR A 186 7.08 -17.13 -6.87
C TYR A 186 8.05 -16.64 -5.80
N VAL A 187 7.56 -15.78 -4.92
CA VAL A 187 8.27 -15.33 -3.72
C VAL A 187 7.38 -15.55 -2.51
N ALA A 188 7.94 -16.27 -1.53
CA ALA A 188 7.39 -16.41 -0.18
C ALA A 188 7.69 -15.14 0.61
N MET A 189 6.73 -14.22 0.69
CA MET A 189 6.96 -12.91 1.31
C MET A 189 7.03 -12.98 2.83
N GLU A 190 6.58 -14.07 3.46
CA GLU A 190 6.85 -14.36 4.86
C GLU A 190 8.35 -14.45 5.16
N GLU A 191 9.14 -15.03 4.27
CA GLU A 191 10.60 -15.13 4.41
C GLU A 191 11.26 -13.78 4.13
N VAL A 192 10.76 -13.05 3.12
CA VAL A 192 11.22 -11.70 2.80
C VAL A 192 11.01 -10.77 3.98
N ALA A 193 9.83 -10.80 4.59
CA ALA A 193 9.52 -10.00 5.77
C ALA A 193 10.52 -10.20 6.90
N GLU A 194 10.98 -11.43 7.13
CA GLU A 194 11.95 -11.72 8.18
C GLU A 194 13.34 -11.13 7.92
N MET A 195 13.69 -10.91 6.65
CA MET A 195 14.95 -10.24 6.27
C MET A 195 14.90 -8.72 6.42
N TYR A 196 13.71 -8.11 6.49
CA TYR A 196 13.52 -6.65 6.56
C TYR A 196 12.70 -6.23 7.79
N PRO A 197 13.17 -6.52 9.03
CA PRO A 197 12.47 -6.16 10.26
C PRO A 197 12.33 -4.64 10.41
N PRO A 198 11.28 -4.13 11.08
CA PRO A 198 11.09 -2.70 11.30
C PRO A 198 12.20 -2.12 12.20
N LYS A 199 13.23 -1.52 11.59
CA LYS A 199 14.37 -0.91 12.29
C LYS A 199 14.54 0.55 11.84
N ARG A 200 14.65 1.47 12.80
CA ARG A 200 14.76 2.92 12.54
C ARG A 200 15.95 3.29 11.67
N PHE A 201 17.05 2.56 11.80
CA PHE A 201 18.32 2.82 11.10
C PHE A 201 18.62 1.79 10.01
N ALA A 202 17.64 0.98 9.60
CA ALA A 202 17.86 0.08 8.48
C ALA A 202 17.81 0.86 7.16
N GLU A 203 18.73 0.54 6.26
CA GLU A 203 18.75 1.09 4.89
C GLU A 203 17.45 0.75 4.14
N LYS A 204 16.85 -0.40 4.44
CA LYS A 204 15.57 -0.86 3.87
C LYS A 204 14.71 -1.48 4.97
N ASN A 205 13.44 -1.13 4.97
CA ASN A 205 12.39 -1.73 5.81
C ASN A 205 11.30 -2.29 4.89
N LEU A 206 10.57 -3.32 5.32
CA LEU A 206 9.33 -3.73 4.65
C LEU A 206 8.09 -3.26 5.43
N PHE A 207 8.27 -2.98 6.71
CA PHE A 207 7.22 -2.62 7.64
C PHE A 207 7.24 -1.13 7.96
N MET A 208 6.08 -0.60 8.34
CA MET A 208 6.01 0.70 9.00
C MET A 208 6.85 0.64 10.28
N LEU A 209 7.56 1.72 10.58
CA LEU A 209 8.21 1.81 11.88
C LEU A 209 7.14 1.85 12.97
N PRO A 210 7.35 1.15 14.10
CA PRO A 210 6.43 1.24 15.22
C PRO A 210 6.27 2.72 15.57
N TYR A 211 5.03 3.20 15.50
CA TYR A 211 4.70 4.52 16.02
C TYR A 211 5.06 4.47 17.49
N ASN A 212 6.14 5.14 17.87
CA ASN A 212 6.40 5.41 19.26
C ASN A 212 5.54 6.64 19.55
N PRO A 213 4.34 6.52 20.16
CA PRO A 213 3.82 7.68 20.83
C PRO A 213 4.96 8.06 21.77
N GLN A 214 5.57 9.24 21.60
CA GLN A 214 6.30 9.77 22.74
C GLN A 214 5.32 9.64 23.90
N PRO A 215 5.70 9.01 25.02
CA PRO A 215 4.79 8.93 26.16
C PRO A 215 4.33 10.37 26.41
N ALA A 216 3.03 10.57 26.58
CA ALA A 216 2.44 11.88 26.89
C ALA A 216 3.04 12.53 28.17
N ASN A 217 4.01 11.86 28.81
CA ASN A 217 4.88 12.32 29.89
C ASN A 217 6.32 12.67 29.43
N SER A 218 6.53 13.00 28.15
CA SER A 218 7.74 13.69 27.73
C SER A 218 7.68 15.12 28.27
N ASN A 219 8.58 15.43 29.22
CA ASN A 219 8.74 16.77 29.80
C ASN A 219 8.93 17.86 28.72
N ILE A 220 9.30 17.47 27.50
CA ILE A 220 9.46 18.36 26.34
C ILE A 220 8.11 18.92 25.88
N TRP A 221 7.04 18.11 25.87
CA TRP A 221 5.69 18.59 25.50
C TRP A 221 5.09 19.50 26.58
N ARG A 222 5.35 19.22 27.86
CA ARG A 222 4.97 20.12 28.96
C ARG A 222 5.76 21.43 28.92
N ALA A 223 7.06 21.38 28.68
CA ALA A 223 7.89 22.57 28.52
C ALA A 223 7.47 23.40 27.31
N TYR A 224 7.10 22.75 26.19
CA TYR A 224 6.58 23.42 25.00
C TYR A 224 5.22 24.09 25.26
N LEU A 225 4.29 23.39 25.91
CA LEU A 225 2.98 23.95 26.28
C LEU A 225 3.10 25.07 27.32
N GLN A 226 3.97 24.94 28.32
CA GLN A 226 4.24 26.02 29.28
C GLN A 226 4.84 27.25 28.60
N LYS A 227 5.72 27.06 27.62
CA LYS A 227 6.30 28.16 26.85
C LYS A 227 5.25 28.86 25.98
N ILE A 228 4.31 28.11 25.40
CA ILE A 228 3.18 28.65 24.65
C ILE A 228 2.20 29.38 25.58
N MET A 229 1.86 28.80 26.73
CA MET A 229 0.93 29.40 27.69
C MET A 229 1.52 30.66 28.33
N ALA A 230 2.81 30.67 28.67
CA ALA A 230 3.50 31.87 29.14
C ALA A 230 3.56 32.98 28.07
N SER A 231 3.66 32.61 26.78
CA SER A 231 3.58 33.58 25.68
C SER A 231 2.17 34.09 25.38
N LEU A 232 1.14 33.45 25.92
CA LEU A 232 -0.26 33.87 25.79
C LEU A 232 -0.72 34.76 26.95
N ASP A 233 -0.10 34.64 28.12
CA ASP A 233 -0.33 35.53 29.27
C ASP A 233 0.45 36.85 29.15
N GLU A 234 1.51 36.91 28.34
CA GLU A 234 2.18 38.16 27.96
C GLU A 234 1.58 38.76 26.69
N SER A 235 0.36 39.31 26.80
CA SER A 235 -0.07 40.37 25.89
C SER A 235 -0.33 41.65 26.70
N PRO A 236 0.44 42.72 26.46
CA PRO A 236 0.22 43.99 27.14
C PRO A 236 -1.10 44.59 26.65
N ALA A 237 -1.94 44.99 27.59
CA ALA A 237 -3.13 45.78 27.32
C ALA A 237 -2.76 47.07 26.60
N CYS A 238 -3.23 47.28 25.36
CA CYS A 238 -3.35 48.62 24.79
C CYS A 238 -4.47 48.70 23.74
N LYS A 239 -5.18 49.82 23.83
CA LYS A 239 -6.46 50.21 23.21
C LYS A 239 -6.36 50.38 21.68
N PRO A 240 -7.50 50.40 20.94
CA PRO A 240 -7.48 50.44 19.49
C PRO A 240 -7.22 51.86 18.98
N ASP A 241 -6.29 52.00 18.04
CA ASP A 241 -6.09 53.23 17.29
C ASP A 241 -6.16 52.91 15.79
N TYR A 242 -7.27 53.29 15.16
CA TYR A 242 -7.54 53.07 13.74
C TYR A 242 -6.74 54.07 12.91
N LYS A 243 -5.79 53.59 12.10
CA LYS A 243 -5.22 54.36 10.97
C LYS A 243 -5.58 53.69 9.65
N LYS A 244 -6.30 54.44 8.81
CA LYS A 244 -6.74 54.05 7.46
C LYS A 244 -5.52 53.86 6.54
N SER A 245 -5.56 52.81 5.73
CA SER A 245 -4.55 52.49 4.71
C SER A 245 -4.73 53.38 3.46
N PRO A 246 -3.65 53.93 2.88
CA PRO A 246 -3.71 54.84 1.74
C PRO A 246 -3.77 54.06 0.43
N ALA A 247 -4.92 53.47 0.14
CA ALA A 247 -5.15 52.76 -1.13
C ALA A 247 -6.59 52.89 -1.65
N VAL A 248 -7.22 54.06 -1.45
CA VAL A 248 -8.38 54.51 -2.25
C VAL A 248 -8.36 56.04 -2.29
N ALA A 249 -7.53 56.61 -3.16
CA ALA A 249 -7.60 58.01 -3.58
C ALA A 249 -7.45 58.00 -5.10
N GLY A 250 -8.59 57.82 -5.76
CA GLY A 250 -8.70 57.64 -7.20
C GLY A 250 -10.08 57.12 -7.54
N LEU A 251 -11.11 57.96 -7.29
CA LEU A 251 -12.45 58.01 -7.90
C LEU A 251 -13.40 58.72 -6.91
N GLY A 252 -13.77 59.96 -7.25
CA GLY A 252 -14.87 60.71 -6.62
C GLY A 252 -14.46 61.62 -5.47
#